data_AF-A0A7V8YXP5-F1
#
_entry.id   AF-A0A7V8YXP5-F1
#
_cell.length_a   1.000
_cell.length_b   1.000
_cell.length_c   1.000
_cell.angle_alpha   90.00
_cell.angle_beta   90.00
_cell.angle_gamma   90.00
#
_symmetry.space_group_name_H-M   'P 1'
#
loop_
_entity.id
_entity.type
_entity.pdbx_description
1 polymer ?
#
loop_
_entity_poly.entity_id
_entity_poly.type
_entity_poly.pdbx_seq_one_letter_code
_entity_poly.pdbx_strand_id
1 'polypeptide(L)'
;ISGGWSLDITAGPSGPVNDAPVDLNGDGRTDYVVIRSASTAPSSQVTWYTSFSNGFPTSTTDWGIRSDFFVPADYDGDGRDDFAVWRPGVQGTFYIVQSGSSTMRISDLGTTGDDPTIVADYTNDGKDDVAVFRGGAAPGAQARWFYQTQGSPSFATIDWGQFGDVPAPGDYDGDNRADFVVQRPDSNGVNGRFHKRLTTGSFSSELFGFANDSVVPGDYDDDGRTDVAVVRVTGGFYVWDFEPSATAGTTVVRDTWGVAATDLIAPGDYDGDGRTDYGVWREATPGIFFVMTVGTRIQTSRPWGQIGDFPVANYQEHF
;
A
#
# COMPACT_ATOMS: atom_id res chain seq x y z
N ILE A 1 27.28 -15.72 5.83
CA ILE A 1 27.34 -14.72 6.93
C ILE A 1 27.22 -13.35 6.29
N SER A 2 25.99 -12.90 6.13
CA SER A 2 25.62 -11.53 5.78
C SER A 2 24.39 -11.27 6.63
N GLY A 3 24.52 -10.41 7.64
CA GLY A 3 23.48 -10.13 8.61
C GLY A 3 22.28 -9.52 7.89
N GLY A 4 21.30 -10.39 7.62
CA GLY A 4 20.03 -10.00 7.05
C GLY A 4 19.30 -9.08 8.00
N TRP A 5 18.51 -8.19 7.40
CA TRP A 5 17.47 -7.40 8.04
C TRP A 5 16.86 -8.19 9.22
N SER A 6 16.92 -7.65 10.43
CA SER A 6 15.96 -8.07 11.46
C SER A 6 14.61 -7.58 10.94
N LEU A 7 13.88 -8.55 10.43
CA LEU A 7 12.67 -8.47 9.65
C LEU A 7 11.51 -8.43 10.64
N ASP A 8 10.90 -7.25 10.80
CA ASP A 8 9.59 -7.05 11.40
C ASP A 8 8.91 -5.97 10.54
N ILE A 9 7.68 -6.25 10.10
CA ILE A 9 7.18 -6.24 8.70
C ILE A 9 5.87 -5.44 8.59
N THR A 10 5.69 -4.51 7.61
CA THR A 10 4.56 -4.37 6.61
C THR A 10 4.58 -3.00 5.84
N ALA A 11 4.01 -3.02 4.61
CA ALA A 11 3.77 -2.10 3.47
C ALA A 11 3.40 -0.59 3.61
N GLY A 12 3.08 0.06 2.47
CA GLY A 12 2.56 1.43 2.33
C GLY A 12 1.05 1.49 1.99
N PRO A 13 0.43 2.68 1.93
CA PRO A 13 -1.02 2.84 1.99
C PRO A 13 -1.71 2.90 0.62
N SER A 14 -3.02 2.68 0.64
CA SER A 14 -3.94 2.89 -0.49
C SER A 14 -4.60 4.26 -0.31
N GLY A 15 -4.26 5.22 -1.16
CA GLY A 15 -4.89 6.54 -1.17
C GLY A 15 -6.37 6.50 -1.58
N PRO A 16 -7.11 7.60 -1.40
CA PRO A 16 -8.47 7.75 -1.91
C PRO A 16 -8.50 7.61 -3.44
N VAL A 17 -9.68 7.37 -3.99
CA VAL A 17 -9.99 6.89 -5.36
C VAL A 17 -9.58 7.79 -6.54
N ASN A 18 -8.75 8.80 -6.31
CA ASN A 18 -8.11 9.63 -7.33
C ASN A 18 -6.72 10.14 -6.89
N ASP A 19 -6.16 9.56 -5.83
CA ASP A 19 -4.84 9.90 -5.35
C ASP A 19 -3.87 8.77 -5.66
N ALA A 20 -2.85 9.12 -6.43
CA ALA A 20 -1.82 8.18 -6.81
C ALA A 20 -0.98 7.89 -5.56
N PRO A 21 -0.76 6.62 -5.18
CA PRO A 21 0.00 6.33 -3.97
C PRO A 21 1.40 6.94 -4.08
N VAL A 22 1.89 7.52 -2.99
CA VAL A 22 3.19 8.18 -2.90
C VAL A 22 3.29 9.40 -3.83
N ASP A 23 2.23 10.20 -3.98
CA ASP A 23 2.27 11.50 -4.66
C ASP A 23 2.71 12.62 -3.71
N LEU A 24 4.02 12.72 -3.49
CA LEU A 24 4.58 13.66 -2.51
C LEU A 24 4.57 15.13 -3.01
N ASN A 25 4.17 15.38 -4.26
CA ASN A 25 4.18 16.72 -4.85
C ASN A 25 2.80 17.23 -5.28
N GLY A 26 1.80 16.34 -5.30
CA GLY A 26 0.41 16.63 -5.62
C GLY A 26 0.17 16.88 -7.10
N ASP A 27 0.87 16.15 -7.96
CA ASP A 27 0.68 16.22 -9.41
C ASP A 27 -0.21 15.13 -10.00
N GLY A 28 -0.88 14.37 -9.13
CA GLY A 28 -1.76 13.25 -9.45
C GLY A 28 -0.99 12.05 -9.99
N ARG A 29 0.26 11.86 -9.55
CA ARG A 29 1.14 10.80 -10.07
C ARG A 29 1.97 10.21 -8.94
N THR A 30 2.10 8.88 -8.94
CA THR A 30 3.00 8.16 -8.05
C THR A 30 4.44 8.59 -8.29
N ASP A 31 5.09 9.07 -7.23
CA ASP A 31 6.49 9.42 -7.27
C ASP A 31 7.40 8.19 -7.04
N TYR A 32 8.60 8.27 -7.62
CA TYR A 32 9.58 7.20 -7.51
C TYR A 32 10.38 7.40 -6.24
N VAL A 33 9.95 6.76 -5.16
CA VAL A 33 10.53 6.93 -3.83
C VAL A 33 11.21 5.66 -3.36
N VAL A 34 12.45 5.81 -2.88
CA VAL A 34 13.15 4.75 -2.17
C VAL A 34 13.64 5.20 -0.80
N ILE A 35 13.63 4.29 0.16
CA ILE A 35 14.16 4.47 1.51
C ILE A 35 15.56 3.90 1.59
N ARG A 36 16.46 4.63 2.23
CA ARG A 36 17.80 4.15 2.56
C ARG A 36 18.05 4.28 4.04
N SER A 37 18.58 3.24 4.67
CA SER A 37 19.06 3.32 6.04
C SER A 37 20.55 3.62 6.10
N ALA A 38 20.96 4.47 7.06
CA ALA A 38 22.38 4.77 7.28
C ALA A 38 23.19 3.54 7.79
N SER A 39 22.52 2.55 8.38
CA SER A 39 23.13 1.31 8.87
C SER A 39 22.09 0.19 9.00
N THR A 40 22.52 -1.01 9.40
CA THR A 40 21.60 -2.14 9.64
C THR A 40 20.94 -2.11 11.02
N ALA A 41 21.26 -1.13 11.88
CA ALA A 41 20.67 -1.05 13.22
C ALA A 41 19.18 -0.66 13.15
N PRO A 42 18.28 -1.27 13.95
CA PRO A 42 16.84 -0.94 13.94
C PRO A 42 16.54 0.53 14.25
N SER A 43 17.37 1.18 15.08
CA SER A 43 17.24 2.59 15.44
C SER A 43 17.96 3.54 14.47
N SER A 44 18.49 3.03 13.36
CA SER A 44 19.21 3.84 12.38
C SER A 44 18.24 4.77 11.68
N GLN A 45 18.60 6.04 11.55
CA GLN A 45 17.88 6.99 10.71
C GLN A 45 17.75 6.43 9.28
N VAL A 46 16.61 6.71 8.68
CA VAL A 46 16.35 6.45 7.27
C VAL A 46 16.11 7.77 6.54
N THR A 47 16.46 7.77 5.26
CA THR A 47 16.31 8.90 4.35
C THR A 47 15.45 8.46 3.17
N TRP A 48 14.42 9.24 2.88
CA TRP A 48 13.55 9.11 1.72
C TRP A 48 14.21 9.82 0.55
N TYR A 49 14.43 9.11 -0.56
CA TYR A 49 14.97 9.65 -1.81
C TYR A 49 13.87 9.65 -2.86
N THR A 50 13.37 10.83 -3.19
CA THR A 50 12.25 11.02 -4.12
C THR A 50 12.74 11.50 -5.48
N SER A 51 12.24 10.86 -6.53
CA SER A 51 12.33 11.33 -7.91
C SER A 51 10.92 11.65 -8.40
N PHE A 52 10.60 12.94 -8.55
CA PHE A 52 9.25 13.35 -8.91
C PHE A 52 8.87 12.89 -10.32
N SER A 53 7.65 12.37 -10.49
CA SER A 53 7.15 11.79 -11.74
C SER A 53 7.23 12.76 -12.94
N ASN A 54 6.96 14.06 -12.73
CA ASN A 54 7.00 15.15 -13.73
C ASN A 54 8.40 15.67 -14.14
N GLY A 55 9.48 15.15 -13.54
CA GLY A 55 10.85 15.26 -14.07
C GLY A 55 11.81 16.21 -13.35
N PHE A 56 12.91 15.62 -12.84
CA PHE A 56 14.21 16.19 -12.39
C PHE A 56 14.39 16.99 -11.09
N PRO A 57 13.41 17.49 -10.31
CA PRO A 57 13.69 17.73 -8.90
C PRO A 57 13.80 16.38 -8.21
N THR A 58 14.86 16.23 -7.44
CA THR A 58 15.03 15.10 -6.52
C THR A 58 14.99 15.65 -5.12
N SER A 59 14.21 15.04 -4.24
CA SER A 59 14.13 15.44 -2.83
C SER A 59 14.80 14.40 -1.96
N THR A 60 15.34 14.84 -0.82
CA THR A 60 15.81 13.96 0.25
C THR A 60 15.23 14.41 1.57
N THR A 61 14.55 13.51 2.26
CA THR A 61 13.93 13.78 3.56
C THR A 61 14.43 12.79 4.59
N ASP A 62 15.07 13.27 5.65
CA ASP A 62 15.49 12.46 6.77
C ASP A 62 14.31 12.28 7.74
N TRP A 63 13.60 11.15 7.60
CA TRP A 63 12.40 10.90 8.40
C TRP A 63 12.22 9.43 8.74
N GLY A 64 12.03 9.16 10.03
CA GLY A 64 11.85 7.81 10.58
C GLY A 64 13.16 7.09 10.92
N ILE A 65 13.00 5.86 11.35
CA ILE A 65 14.08 4.90 11.60
C ILE A 65 13.80 3.57 10.89
N ARG A 66 14.81 2.72 10.80
CA ARG A 66 14.78 1.47 10.05
C ARG A 66 13.72 0.45 10.53
N SER A 67 13.25 0.57 11.76
CA SER A 67 12.22 -0.31 12.34
C SER A 67 10.80 0.24 12.19
N ASP A 68 10.64 1.40 11.57
CA ASP A 68 9.34 1.95 11.27
C ASP A 68 8.78 1.36 9.97
N PHE A 69 7.46 1.43 9.84
CA PHE A 69 6.71 1.16 8.62
C PHE A 69 6.52 2.48 7.89
N PHE A 70 6.61 2.49 6.57
CA PHE A 70 6.51 3.72 5.76
C PHE A 70 5.10 3.82 5.18
N VAL A 71 4.34 4.81 5.63
CA VAL A 71 2.89 4.91 5.35
C VAL A 71 2.53 6.30 4.81
N PRO A 72 3.12 6.78 3.70
CA PRO A 72 2.85 8.14 3.21
C PRO A 72 1.44 8.25 2.62
N ALA A 73 0.66 9.23 3.05
CA ALA A 73 -0.73 9.43 2.65
C ALA A 73 -1.12 10.91 2.85
N ASP A 74 -2.20 11.41 2.25
CA ASP A 74 -2.66 12.79 2.44
C ASP A 74 -3.44 12.93 3.77
N TYR A 75 -2.74 12.94 4.90
CA TYR A 75 -3.38 13.03 6.23
C TYR A 75 -3.88 14.44 6.58
N ASP A 76 -3.56 15.46 5.78
CA ASP A 76 -3.92 16.86 6.05
C ASP A 76 -4.88 17.48 5.03
N GLY A 77 -5.10 16.80 3.90
CA GLY A 77 -6.07 17.10 2.85
C GLY A 77 -5.60 18.20 1.91
N ASP A 78 -4.28 18.36 1.72
CA ASP A 78 -3.71 19.37 0.82
C ASP A 78 -3.48 18.87 -0.61
N GLY A 79 -3.80 17.60 -0.88
CA GLY A 79 -3.61 16.93 -2.15
C GLY A 79 -2.17 16.49 -2.40
N ARG A 80 -1.37 16.32 -1.34
CA ARG A 80 -0.03 15.71 -1.38
C ARG A 80 0.10 14.69 -0.27
N ASP A 81 0.78 13.60 -0.60
CA ASP A 81 1.15 12.63 0.41
C ASP A 81 2.16 13.21 1.41
N ASP A 82 1.89 12.97 2.68
CA ASP A 82 2.75 13.34 3.79
C ASP A 82 3.88 12.33 3.99
N PHE A 83 5.04 12.80 4.46
CA PHE A 83 6.05 11.88 4.99
C PHE A 83 5.56 11.32 6.33
N ALA A 84 5.18 10.04 6.33
CA ALA A 84 4.64 9.40 7.52
C ALA A 84 5.25 8.03 7.77
N VAL A 85 5.39 7.73 9.07
CA VAL A 85 5.85 6.43 9.54
C VAL A 85 4.99 5.92 10.69
N TRP A 86 4.81 4.61 10.77
CA TRP A 86 4.26 3.95 11.96
C TRP A 86 5.36 3.18 12.69
N ARG A 87 5.54 3.49 13.97
CA ARG A 87 6.51 2.83 14.82
C ARG A 87 5.84 1.76 15.67
N PRO A 88 6.25 0.49 15.56
CA PRO A 88 5.78 -0.57 16.45
C PRO A 88 6.16 -0.31 17.90
N GLY A 89 5.26 -0.67 18.82
CA GLY A 89 5.50 -0.63 20.25
C GLY A 89 4.33 -1.17 21.06
N VAL A 90 4.46 -1.18 22.38
CA VAL A 90 3.30 -1.45 23.27
C VAL A 90 2.15 -0.50 22.95
N GLN A 91 2.50 0.76 22.73
CA GLN A 91 1.69 1.76 22.05
C GLN A 91 2.34 1.99 20.68
N GLY A 92 1.69 1.52 19.61
CA GLY A 92 2.08 1.86 18.25
C GLY A 92 1.78 3.34 17.98
N THR A 93 2.66 4.01 17.26
CA THR A 93 2.56 5.47 17.08
C THR A 93 2.86 5.86 15.63
N PHE A 94 1.95 6.62 15.02
CA PHE A 94 2.15 7.32 13.77
C PHE A 94 2.90 8.64 14.00
N TYR A 95 3.92 8.90 13.20
CA TYR A 95 4.64 10.17 13.13
C TYR A 95 4.54 10.72 11.70
N ILE A 96 3.79 11.80 11.54
CA ILE A 96 3.39 12.36 10.24
C ILE A 96 3.94 13.77 10.12
N VAL A 97 4.65 14.08 9.04
CA VAL A 97 5.03 15.45 8.67
C VAL A 97 4.07 15.94 7.61
N GLN A 98 3.18 16.84 8.04
CA GLN A 98 2.12 17.39 7.21
C GLN A 98 2.70 18.31 6.13
N SER A 99 2.49 17.99 4.87
CA SER A 99 2.94 18.68 3.65
C SER A 99 2.48 20.14 3.63
N GLY A 100 1.20 20.40 3.95
CA GLY A 100 0.58 21.71 3.83
C GLY A 100 1.04 22.72 4.89
N SER A 101 1.47 22.22 6.06
CA SER A 101 1.88 23.04 7.20
C SER A 101 3.36 22.90 7.62
N SER A 102 4.03 21.86 7.13
CA SER A 102 5.37 21.44 7.59
C SER A 102 5.45 21.19 9.11
N THR A 103 4.35 20.75 9.72
CA THR A 103 4.29 20.44 11.16
C THR A 103 4.21 18.93 11.40
N MET A 104 4.71 18.49 12.57
CA MET A 104 4.63 17.09 12.97
C MET A 104 3.33 16.81 13.72
N ARG A 105 2.57 15.84 13.24
CA ARG A 105 1.45 15.21 13.94
C ARG A 105 1.88 13.87 14.50
N ILE A 106 1.46 13.58 15.73
CA ILE A 106 1.65 12.28 16.40
C ILE A 106 0.28 11.69 16.69
N SER A 107 0.08 10.43 16.34
CA SER A 107 -1.17 9.70 16.64
C SER A 107 -0.85 8.33 17.20
N ASP A 108 -1.29 8.07 18.44
CA ASP A 108 -1.12 6.77 19.07
C ASP A 108 -2.25 5.84 18.63
N LEU A 109 -1.93 4.85 17.80
CA LEU A 109 -2.87 3.85 17.34
C LEU A 109 -2.16 2.53 17.04
N GLY A 110 -2.71 1.46 17.61
CA GLY A 110 -2.21 0.10 17.43
C GLY A 110 -1.17 -0.33 18.45
N THR A 111 -0.59 -1.50 18.18
CA THR A 111 0.48 -2.14 18.96
C THR A 111 1.33 -3.00 18.03
N THR A 112 2.50 -3.44 18.49
CA THR A 112 3.37 -4.36 17.73
C THR A 112 2.58 -5.59 17.23
N GLY A 113 2.66 -5.84 15.93
CA GLY A 113 1.95 -6.93 15.25
C GLY A 113 0.65 -6.51 14.57
N ASP A 114 0.21 -5.25 14.75
CA ASP A 114 -0.82 -4.66 13.90
C ASP A 114 -0.19 -4.20 12.58
N ASP A 115 -1.01 -4.20 11.53
CA ASP A 115 -0.66 -3.84 10.16
C ASP A 115 -1.13 -2.40 9.86
N PRO A 116 -0.22 -1.39 9.76
CA PRO A 116 -0.58 0.02 9.61
C PRO A 116 -0.82 0.45 8.16
N THR A 117 -0.79 -0.48 7.20
CA THR A 117 -0.76 -0.15 5.77
C THR A 117 -2.14 0.03 5.19
N ILE A 118 -3.12 0.01 6.07
CA ILE A 118 -4.52 0.17 5.77
C ILE A 118 -4.99 1.62 5.98
N VAL A 119 -4.05 2.58 6.03
CA VAL A 119 -4.37 4.01 6.01
C VAL A 119 -5.10 4.32 4.71
N ALA A 120 -6.22 5.02 4.84
CA ALA A 120 -7.07 5.49 3.75
C ALA A 120 -8.13 6.45 4.32
N ASP A 121 -8.86 7.18 3.49
CA ASP A 121 -10.03 7.97 3.89
C ASP A 121 -11.25 7.06 4.09
N TYR A 122 -11.58 6.71 5.34
CA TYR A 122 -12.78 5.92 5.68
C TYR A 122 -14.01 6.80 5.91
N THR A 123 -13.84 8.14 5.95
CA THR A 123 -14.90 9.08 6.32
C THR A 123 -15.40 9.94 5.18
N ASN A 124 -14.71 9.95 4.03
CA ASN A 124 -14.91 10.83 2.90
C ASN A 124 -14.88 12.30 3.35
N ASP A 125 -13.83 12.67 4.09
CA ASP A 125 -13.54 14.06 4.46
C ASP A 125 -12.38 14.66 3.67
N GLY A 126 -11.82 13.88 2.72
CA GLY A 126 -10.70 14.26 1.86
C GLY A 126 -9.36 14.17 2.57
N LYS A 127 -9.27 13.39 3.65
CA LYS A 127 -8.03 13.14 4.41
C LYS A 127 -7.92 11.68 4.72
N ASP A 128 -6.71 11.16 4.62
CA ASP A 128 -6.44 9.81 5.05
C ASP A 128 -6.49 9.68 6.58
N ASP A 129 -7.19 8.65 7.04
CA ASP A 129 -7.27 8.31 8.45
C ASP A 129 -6.08 7.42 8.83
N VAL A 130 -5.47 7.69 9.99
CA VAL A 130 -4.50 6.72 10.53
C VAL A 130 -5.24 5.43 10.87
N ALA A 131 -4.73 4.28 10.44
CA ALA A 131 -5.43 3.02 10.60
C ALA A 131 -4.47 1.84 10.80
N VAL A 132 -4.91 0.83 11.57
CA VAL A 132 -4.20 -0.44 11.73
C VAL A 132 -5.16 -1.64 11.69
N PHE A 133 -4.73 -2.72 11.03
CA PHE A 133 -5.42 -4.01 11.04
C PHE A 133 -4.74 -4.96 12.03
N ARG A 134 -5.52 -5.44 13.00
CA ARG A 134 -5.10 -6.45 13.96
C ARG A 134 -5.61 -7.80 13.52
N GLY A 135 -4.72 -8.64 13.00
CA GLY A 135 -5.03 -10.03 12.67
C GLY A 135 -5.60 -10.80 13.87
N GLY A 136 -6.44 -11.79 13.58
CA GLY A 136 -6.89 -12.71 14.63
C GLY A 136 -5.68 -13.39 15.29
N ALA A 137 -5.72 -13.63 16.60
CA ALA A 137 -4.55 -14.14 17.33
C ALA A 137 -4.27 -15.65 17.10
N ALA A 138 -5.25 -16.41 16.64
CA ALA A 138 -5.16 -17.85 16.40
C ALA A 138 -6.30 -18.29 15.44
N PRO A 139 -6.21 -19.47 14.79
CA PRO A 139 -7.25 -19.96 13.89
C PRO A 139 -8.67 -19.85 14.48
N GLY A 140 -9.57 -19.18 13.76
CA GLY A 140 -10.95 -18.91 14.18
C GLY A 140 -11.15 -17.66 15.05
N ALA A 141 -10.09 -16.94 15.41
CA ALA A 141 -10.19 -15.67 16.12
C ALA A 141 -10.56 -14.51 15.18
N GLN A 142 -11.38 -13.59 15.69
CA GLN A 142 -11.79 -12.35 15.02
C GLN A 142 -10.59 -11.42 14.80
N ALA A 143 -10.46 -10.88 13.59
CA ALA A 143 -9.57 -9.76 13.29
C ALA A 143 -10.31 -8.42 13.47
N ARG A 144 -9.57 -7.32 13.65
CA ARG A 144 -10.16 -6.00 13.87
C ARG A 144 -9.45 -4.92 13.08
N TRP A 145 -10.21 -3.97 12.58
CA TRP A 145 -9.71 -2.73 12.02
C TRP A 145 -9.88 -1.63 13.06
N PHE A 146 -8.88 -0.77 13.16
CA PHE A 146 -8.94 0.45 13.94
C PHE A 146 -8.55 1.62 13.04
N TYR A 147 -9.33 2.69 13.02
CA TYR A 147 -8.96 3.91 12.30
C TYR A 147 -9.33 5.16 13.11
N GLN A 148 -8.58 6.24 12.94
CA GLN A 148 -8.78 7.50 13.64
C GLN A 148 -8.69 8.70 12.70
N THR A 149 -9.83 9.35 12.53
CA THR A 149 -9.95 10.61 11.80
C THR A 149 -9.31 11.78 12.52
N GLN A 150 -8.69 12.65 11.74
CA GLN A 150 -8.05 13.85 12.26
C GLN A 150 -9.05 14.69 13.06
N GLY A 151 -8.66 15.10 14.27
CA GLY A 151 -9.52 15.87 15.17
C GLY A 151 -10.54 15.04 15.96
N SER A 152 -10.68 13.74 15.69
CA SER A 152 -11.48 12.84 16.52
C SER A 152 -10.74 12.47 17.81
N PRO A 153 -11.37 12.57 19.00
CA PRO A 153 -10.76 12.17 20.26
C PRO A 153 -10.71 10.65 20.47
N SER A 154 -11.33 9.87 19.57
CA SER A 154 -11.40 8.41 19.65
C SER A 154 -11.20 7.77 18.28
N PHE A 155 -10.67 6.55 18.26
CA PHE A 155 -10.64 5.70 17.08
C PHE A 155 -11.93 4.88 16.96
N ALA A 156 -12.31 4.55 15.73
CA ALA A 156 -13.36 3.59 15.42
C ALA A 156 -12.80 2.16 15.46
N THR A 157 -13.66 1.18 15.78
CA THR A 157 -13.30 -0.25 15.75
C THR A 157 -14.30 -1.00 14.89
N ILE A 158 -13.79 -1.80 13.96
CA ILE A 158 -14.61 -2.65 13.08
C ILE A 158 -14.18 -4.11 13.28
N ASP A 159 -15.09 -4.93 13.80
CA ASP A 159 -14.90 -6.38 13.88
C ASP A 159 -15.15 -6.99 12.48
N TRP A 160 -14.09 -7.05 11.67
CA TRP A 160 -14.13 -7.64 10.33
C TRP A 160 -12.85 -8.40 10.01
N GLY A 161 -13.02 -9.57 9.37
CA GLY A 161 -11.94 -10.52 9.10
C GLY A 161 -11.70 -11.52 10.23
N GLN A 162 -10.71 -12.40 10.04
CA GLN A 162 -10.32 -13.42 11.01
C GLN A 162 -8.82 -13.75 10.91
N PHE A 163 -8.32 -14.66 11.74
CA PHE A 163 -6.95 -15.18 11.62
C PHE A 163 -6.65 -15.69 10.20
N GLY A 164 -5.51 -15.25 9.65
CA GLY A 164 -5.04 -15.62 8.32
C GLY A 164 -5.62 -14.78 7.18
N ASP A 165 -6.51 -13.83 7.48
CA ASP A 165 -6.98 -12.85 6.51
C ASP A 165 -5.91 -11.77 6.29
N VAL A 166 -5.79 -11.32 5.04
CA VAL A 166 -4.90 -10.24 4.62
C VAL A 166 -5.74 -9.01 4.23
N PRO A 167 -5.50 -7.82 4.79
CA PRO A 167 -6.31 -6.63 4.48
C PRO A 167 -6.02 -6.10 3.06
N ALA A 168 -7.04 -5.49 2.46
CA ALA A 168 -7.00 -4.91 1.13
C ALA A 168 -7.96 -3.71 1.01
N PRO A 169 -7.80 -2.65 1.81
CA PRO A 169 -8.71 -1.51 1.78
C PRO A 169 -8.72 -0.80 0.42
N GLY A 170 -9.78 -0.01 0.21
CA GLY A 170 -10.01 0.76 -1.00
C GLY A 170 -11.51 1.00 -1.19
N ASP A 171 -11.92 1.93 -2.04
CA ASP A 171 -13.33 2.20 -2.33
C ASP A 171 -13.85 1.25 -3.41
N TYR A 172 -14.47 0.14 -3.02
CA TYR A 172 -14.93 -0.87 -3.98
C TYR A 172 -16.34 -0.56 -4.53
N ASP A 173 -17.07 0.40 -3.95
CA ASP A 173 -18.45 0.72 -4.35
C ASP A 173 -18.63 2.10 -5.01
N GLY A 174 -17.60 2.94 -4.99
CA GLY A 174 -17.50 4.24 -5.63
C GLY A 174 -18.10 5.38 -4.80
N ASP A 175 -18.16 5.25 -3.46
CA ASP A 175 -18.71 6.28 -2.56
C ASP A 175 -17.67 7.25 -1.97
N ASN A 176 -16.41 7.11 -2.40
CA ASN A 176 -15.19 7.77 -1.96
C ASN A 176 -14.81 7.49 -0.50
N ARG A 177 -15.27 6.38 0.07
CA ARG A 177 -14.78 5.86 1.35
C ARG A 177 -14.05 4.56 1.13
N ALA A 178 -12.92 4.39 1.78
CA ALA A 178 -12.26 3.09 1.80
C ALA A 178 -13.10 2.06 2.55
N ASP A 179 -13.34 0.91 1.93
CA ASP A 179 -14.08 -0.23 2.47
C ASP A 179 -13.17 -1.22 3.21
N PHE A 180 -13.79 -2.01 4.09
CA PHE A 180 -13.09 -3.02 4.87
C PHE A 180 -13.08 -4.34 4.09
N VAL A 181 -12.04 -4.55 3.30
CA VAL A 181 -11.88 -5.76 2.48
C VAL A 181 -10.71 -6.60 2.97
N VAL A 182 -10.92 -7.92 2.96
CA VAL A 182 -9.87 -8.89 3.28
C VAL A 182 -9.82 -10.00 2.25
N GLN A 183 -8.61 -10.45 1.88
CA GLN A 183 -8.41 -11.72 1.21
C GLN A 183 -8.31 -12.83 2.27
N ARG A 184 -9.09 -13.89 2.07
CA ARG A 184 -9.13 -15.07 2.94
C ARG A 184 -8.74 -16.32 2.16
N PRO A 185 -7.77 -17.11 2.65
CA PRO A 185 -7.51 -18.44 2.13
C PRO A 185 -8.75 -19.34 2.24
N ASP A 186 -9.05 -20.10 1.19
CA ASP A 186 -10.06 -21.15 1.27
C ASP A 186 -9.68 -22.25 2.28
N SER A 187 -10.59 -23.19 2.54
CA SER A 187 -10.35 -24.27 3.52
C SER A 187 -9.14 -25.16 3.19
N ASN A 188 -8.67 -25.15 1.94
CA ASN A 188 -7.53 -25.93 1.49
C ASN A 188 -6.24 -25.08 1.42
N GLY A 189 -6.32 -23.78 1.71
CA GLY A 189 -5.23 -22.82 1.57
C GLY A 189 -4.77 -22.62 0.12
N VAL A 190 -5.64 -22.90 -0.85
CA VAL A 190 -5.28 -22.82 -2.28
C VAL A 190 -5.81 -21.54 -2.88
N ASN A 191 -7.12 -21.33 -2.87
CA ASN A 191 -7.73 -20.17 -3.51
C ASN A 191 -7.86 -19.00 -2.54
N GLY A 192 -7.75 -17.78 -3.07
CA GLY A 192 -8.11 -16.57 -2.36
C GLY A 192 -9.60 -16.26 -2.53
N ARG A 193 -10.25 -15.79 -1.47
CA ARG A 193 -11.59 -15.20 -1.52
C ARG A 193 -11.54 -13.83 -0.89
N PHE A 194 -11.95 -12.82 -1.63
CA PHE A 194 -12.09 -11.47 -1.12
C PHE A 194 -13.45 -11.33 -0.43
N HIS A 195 -13.44 -10.92 0.84
CA HIS A 195 -14.62 -10.64 1.64
C HIS A 195 -14.70 -9.13 1.85
N LYS A 196 -15.75 -8.51 1.32
CA LYS A 196 -15.95 -7.07 1.34
C LYS A 196 -17.02 -6.71 2.38
N ARG A 197 -16.70 -5.76 3.25
CA ARG A 197 -17.66 -5.05 4.09
C ARG A 197 -17.56 -3.58 3.73
N LEU A 198 -18.56 -3.09 3.02
CA LEU A 198 -18.61 -1.69 2.62
C LEU A 198 -18.76 -0.82 3.87
N THR A 199 -18.25 0.41 3.84
CA THR A 199 -18.45 1.38 4.93
C THR A 199 -19.94 1.66 5.18
N THR A 200 -20.75 1.60 4.11
CA THR A 200 -22.21 1.68 4.12
C THR A 200 -22.91 0.48 4.78
N GLY A 201 -22.16 -0.60 5.06
CA GLY A 201 -22.63 -1.78 5.80
C GLY A 201 -23.10 -2.95 4.95
N SER A 202 -23.01 -2.87 3.61
CA SER A 202 -23.27 -4.01 2.73
C SER A 202 -22.12 -5.02 2.78
N PHE A 203 -22.43 -6.29 2.53
CA PHE A 203 -21.45 -7.38 2.55
C PHE A 203 -21.48 -8.17 1.25
N SER A 204 -20.32 -8.49 0.72
CA SER A 204 -20.17 -9.35 -0.46
C SER A 204 -18.90 -10.19 -0.37
N SER A 205 -18.76 -11.16 -1.27
CA SER A 205 -17.50 -11.88 -1.43
C SER A 205 -17.36 -12.43 -2.85
N GLU A 206 -16.14 -12.51 -3.32
CA GLU A 206 -15.80 -13.07 -4.64
C GLU A 206 -14.58 -13.97 -4.55
N LEU A 207 -14.55 -15.01 -5.38
CA LEU A 207 -13.43 -15.93 -5.48
C LEU A 207 -12.46 -15.35 -6.51
N PHE A 208 -11.27 -14.97 -6.07
CA PHE A 208 -10.28 -14.34 -6.94
C PHE A 208 -8.86 -14.64 -6.46
N GLY A 209 -8.01 -15.05 -7.40
CA GLY A 209 -6.62 -15.40 -7.12
C GLY A 209 -6.41 -16.64 -6.26
N PHE A 210 -5.16 -16.83 -5.83
CA PHE A 210 -4.73 -17.85 -4.88
C PHE A 210 -4.42 -17.23 -3.51
N ALA A 211 -4.48 -18.06 -2.48
CA ALA A 211 -4.30 -17.65 -1.09
C ALA A 211 -2.90 -17.08 -0.79
N ASN A 212 -1.92 -17.37 -1.65
CA ASN A 212 -0.53 -16.95 -1.51
C ASN A 212 -0.11 -15.92 -2.57
N ASP A 213 -1.05 -15.38 -3.33
CA ASP A 213 -0.76 -14.26 -4.21
C ASP A 213 -0.57 -12.99 -3.36
N SER A 214 0.30 -12.09 -3.82
CA SER A 214 0.35 -10.73 -3.30
C SER A 214 -0.92 -10.03 -3.77
N VAL A 215 -1.80 -9.63 -2.87
CA VAL A 215 -2.91 -8.72 -3.16
C VAL A 215 -2.32 -7.38 -3.63
N VAL A 216 -2.96 -6.60 -4.50
CA VAL A 216 -2.47 -5.29 -5.01
C VAL A 216 -3.64 -4.41 -5.50
N PRO A 217 -4.64 -4.13 -4.65
CA PRO A 217 -5.85 -3.45 -5.07
C PRO A 217 -5.55 -2.03 -5.56
N GLY A 218 -6.35 -1.55 -6.49
CA GLY A 218 -6.21 -0.25 -7.13
C GLY A 218 -7.24 -0.11 -8.24
N ASP A 219 -7.49 1.09 -8.74
CA ASP A 219 -8.35 1.30 -9.90
C ASP A 219 -7.54 1.00 -11.16
N TYR A 220 -7.69 -0.16 -11.79
CA TYR A 220 -6.94 -0.52 -13.01
C TYR A 220 -7.73 -0.18 -14.28
N ASP A 221 -9.02 0.09 -14.15
CA ASP A 221 -9.93 0.30 -15.28
C ASP A 221 -10.46 1.74 -15.47
N ASP A 222 -10.08 2.67 -14.57
CA ASP A 222 -10.43 4.10 -14.52
C ASP A 222 -11.95 4.32 -14.37
N ASP A 223 -12.59 3.50 -13.53
CA ASP A 223 -14.02 3.65 -13.21
C ASP A 223 -14.28 4.39 -11.89
N GLY A 224 -13.21 4.81 -11.20
CA GLY A 224 -13.25 5.47 -9.91
C GLY A 224 -13.60 4.51 -8.78
N ARG A 225 -13.28 3.22 -8.92
CA ARG A 225 -13.43 2.18 -7.89
C ARG A 225 -12.15 1.38 -7.79
N THR A 226 -11.85 0.95 -6.57
CA THR A 226 -10.80 -0.02 -6.32
C THR A 226 -11.19 -1.37 -6.89
N ASP A 227 -10.34 -1.94 -7.73
CA ASP A 227 -10.47 -3.29 -8.25
C ASP A 227 -9.80 -4.30 -7.33
N VAL A 228 -10.34 -5.53 -7.34
CA VAL A 228 -9.63 -6.64 -6.71
C VAL A 228 -8.52 -7.08 -7.65
N ALA A 229 -7.29 -7.01 -7.15
CA ALA A 229 -6.11 -7.36 -7.93
C ALA A 229 -5.10 -8.15 -7.10
N VAL A 230 -4.36 -9.02 -7.77
CA VAL A 230 -3.30 -9.85 -7.21
C VAL A 230 -2.14 -9.99 -8.19
N VAL A 231 -0.94 -10.22 -7.66
CA VAL A 231 0.26 -10.57 -8.41
C VAL A 231 0.80 -11.90 -7.92
N ARG A 232 1.25 -12.73 -8.87
CA ARG A 232 1.96 -13.97 -8.54
C ARG A 232 3.15 -14.22 -9.42
N VAL A 233 4.10 -14.99 -8.88
CA VAL A 233 5.27 -15.42 -9.64
C VAL A 233 4.99 -16.73 -10.37
N THR A 234 5.05 -16.72 -11.69
CA THR A 234 4.93 -17.93 -12.52
C THR A 234 6.07 -17.98 -13.54
N GLY A 235 6.91 -19.02 -13.45
CA GLY A 235 8.01 -19.20 -14.40
C GLY A 235 9.08 -18.10 -14.37
N GLY A 236 9.23 -17.40 -13.23
CA GLY A 236 10.18 -16.29 -13.06
C GLY A 236 9.64 -14.92 -13.48
N PHE A 237 8.38 -14.83 -13.92
CA PHE A 237 7.71 -13.60 -14.28
C PHE A 237 6.59 -13.29 -13.28
N TYR A 238 6.27 -12.01 -13.14
CA TYR A 238 5.05 -11.60 -12.47
C TYR A 238 3.86 -11.77 -13.41
N VAL A 239 2.78 -12.31 -12.87
CA VAL A 239 1.47 -12.43 -13.48
C VAL A 239 0.53 -11.56 -12.65
N TRP A 240 0.07 -10.48 -13.27
CA TRP A 240 -0.87 -9.52 -12.72
C TRP A 240 -2.27 -9.95 -13.11
N ASP A 241 -3.13 -10.16 -12.13
CA ASP A 241 -4.54 -10.46 -12.32
C ASP A 241 -5.35 -9.36 -11.65
N PHE A 242 -6.31 -8.75 -12.34
CA PHE A 242 -7.30 -7.88 -11.70
C PHE A 242 -8.71 -8.13 -12.23
N GLU A 243 -9.69 -7.85 -11.39
CA GLU A 243 -11.12 -7.95 -11.67
C GLU A 243 -11.79 -6.62 -11.34
N PRO A 244 -12.29 -5.91 -12.36
CA PRO A 244 -12.90 -4.62 -12.14
C PRO A 244 -14.11 -4.66 -11.23
N SER A 245 -14.17 -3.76 -10.25
CA SER A 245 -15.23 -3.81 -9.22
C SER A 245 -16.63 -3.63 -9.80
N ALA A 246 -16.81 -2.82 -10.84
CA ALA A 246 -18.10 -2.70 -11.53
C ALA A 246 -18.53 -3.96 -12.29
N THR A 247 -17.62 -4.90 -12.56
CA THR A 247 -17.89 -6.14 -13.31
C THR A 247 -17.49 -7.42 -12.55
N ALA A 248 -17.42 -7.32 -11.22
CA ALA A 248 -17.08 -8.42 -10.32
C ALA A 248 -17.85 -9.72 -10.63
N GLY A 249 -17.12 -10.82 -10.74
CA GLY A 249 -17.55 -12.16 -11.12
C GLY A 249 -17.64 -12.42 -12.62
N THR A 250 -17.28 -11.47 -13.50
CA THR A 250 -17.50 -11.61 -14.95
C THR A 250 -16.28 -11.32 -15.83
N THR A 251 -15.43 -10.39 -15.45
CA THR A 251 -14.25 -10.00 -16.23
C THR A 251 -13.00 -10.12 -15.37
N VAL A 252 -12.05 -10.93 -15.83
CA VAL A 252 -10.71 -11.00 -15.23
C VAL A 252 -9.71 -10.62 -16.32
N VAL A 253 -8.90 -9.61 -16.03
CA VAL A 253 -7.75 -9.25 -16.83
C VAL A 253 -6.53 -9.96 -16.26
N ARG A 254 -5.73 -10.57 -17.14
CA ARG A 254 -4.48 -11.24 -16.79
C ARG A 254 -3.38 -10.79 -17.73
N ASP A 255 -2.31 -10.27 -17.15
CA ASP A 255 -1.13 -9.83 -17.86
C ASP A 255 0.13 -10.46 -17.26
N THR A 256 1.11 -10.79 -18.11
CA THR A 256 2.41 -11.30 -17.67
C THR A 256 3.47 -10.27 -18.01
N TRP A 257 3.97 -9.58 -16.99
CA TRP A 257 4.91 -8.49 -17.17
C TRP A 257 5.72 -8.24 -15.90
N GLY A 258 6.99 -7.89 -16.05
CA GLY A 258 7.96 -7.83 -14.95
C GLY A 258 8.63 -9.18 -14.67
N VAL A 259 9.80 -9.15 -14.04
CA VAL A 259 10.56 -10.35 -13.66
C VAL A 259 10.67 -10.43 -12.15
N ALA A 260 10.45 -11.61 -11.58
CA ALA A 260 10.36 -11.78 -10.13
C ALA A 260 11.70 -12.16 -9.47
N ALA A 261 12.81 -12.10 -10.20
CA ALA A 261 14.09 -12.60 -9.71
C ALA A 261 14.61 -11.79 -8.51
N THR A 262 14.55 -10.46 -8.62
CA THR A 262 15.05 -9.49 -7.63
C THR A 262 14.19 -8.24 -7.59
N ASP A 263 13.13 -8.19 -8.39
CA ASP A 263 12.30 -7.00 -8.43
C ASP A 263 11.33 -7.07 -7.26
N LEU A 264 10.95 -5.92 -6.74
CA LEU A 264 9.91 -5.75 -5.72
C LEU A 264 8.68 -5.15 -6.40
N ILE A 265 7.49 -5.61 -6.03
CA ILE A 265 6.22 -5.08 -6.56
C ILE A 265 6.09 -3.61 -6.14
N ALA A 266 5.69 -2.72 -7.05
CA ALA A 266 5.48 -1.30 -6.76
C ALA A 266 4.41 -0.70 -7.70
N PRO A 267 3.13 -1.06 -7.57
CA PRO A 267 2.08 -0.51 -8.43
C PRO A 267 1.74 0.93 -8.03
N GLY A 268 1.18 1.68 -8.97
CA GLY A 268 0.77 3.07 -8.74
C GLY A 268 0.44 3.76 -10.07
N ASP A 269 -0.20 4.92 -10.03
CA ASP A 269 -0.51 5.70 -11.23
C ASP A 269 0.71 6.56 -11.60
N TYR A 270 1.62 6.04 -12.44
CA TYR A 270 2.88 6.73 -12.74
C TYR A 270 2.76 7.74 -13.88
N ASP A 271 1.72 7.63 -14.72
CA ASP A 271 1.50 8.51 -15.86
C ASP A 271 0.36 9.54 -15.66
N GLY A 272 -0.36 9.45 -14.55
CA GLY A 272 -1.39 10.37 -14.08
C GLY A 272 -2.68 10.26 -14.86
N ASP A 273 -3.00 9.06 -15.35
CA ASP A 273 -4.21 8.80 -16.14
C ASP A 273 -5.40 8.29 -15.30
N GLY A 274 -5.22 8.17 -13.98
CA GLY A 274 -6.22 7.65 -13.03
C GLY A 274 -6.15 6.13 -12.86
N ARG A 275 -5.35 5.42 -13.68
CA ARG A 275 -5.20 3.96 -13.58
C ARG A 275 -3.98 3.61 -12.75
N THR A 276 -4.13 2.59 -11.94
CA THR A 276 -3.02 1.88 -11.32
C THR A 276 -2.22 1.18 -12.41
N ASP A 277 -0.96 1.55 -12.56
CA ASP A 277 -0.03 0.91 -13.48
C ASP A 277 0.69 -0.26 -12.83
N TYR A 278 1.17 -1.19 -13.66
CA TYR A 278 2.08 -2.22 -13.19
C TYR A 278 3.45 -1.60 -12.98
N GLY A 279 3.96 -1.67 -11.76
CA GLY A 279 5.32 -1.22 -11.44
C GLY A 279 6.10 -2.25 -10.65
N VAL A 280 7.40 -2.32 -10.92
CA VAL A 280 8.35 -3.12 -10.14
C VAL A 280 9.66 -2.36 -9.97
N TRP A 281 10.34 -2.53 -8.83
CA TRP A 281 11.66 -1.96 -8.58
C TRP A 281 12.73 -3.04 -8.51
N ARG A 282 13.74 -2.94 -9.36
CA ARG A 282 14.90 -3.81 -9.35
C ARG A 282 16.03 -3.23 -8.51
N GLU A 283 16.49 -4.02 -7.55
CA GLU A 283 17.73 -3.73 -6.82
C GLU A 283 18.95 -3.85 -7.77
N ALA A 284 19.65 -2.72 -7.99
CA ALA A 284 20.82 -2.64 -8.86
C ALA A 284 21.64 -1.37 -8.54
N THR A 285 22.69 -1.09 -9.33
CA THR A 285 23.44 0.17 -9.24
C THR A 285 23.49 0.85 -10.62
N PRO A 286 22.64 1.87 -10.88
CA PRO A 286 21.53 2.32 -10.03
C PRO A 286 20.40 1.28 -9.95
N GLY A 287 19.56 1.37 -8.91
CA GLY A 287 18.27 0.68 -8.88
C GLY A 287 17.39 1.18 -10.02
N ILE A 288 16.38 0.42 -10.42
CA ILE A 288 15.56 0.77 -11.58
C ILE A 288 14.10 0.44 -11.30
N PHE A 289 13.23 1.45 -11.37
CA PHE A 289 11.80 1.23 -11.51
C PHE A 289 11.49 0.90 -12.96
N PHE A 290 10.74 -0.17 -13.19
CA PHE A 290 10.10 -0.47 -14.45
C PHE A 290 8.61 -0.25 -14.26
N VAL A 291 7.96 0.38 -15.24
CA VAL A 291 6.51 0.60 -15.24
C VAL A 291 5.93 0.18 -16.59
N MET A 292 4.77 -0.48 -16.58
CA MET A 292 3.91 -0.69 -17.74
C MET A 292 2.55 -0.07 -17.45
N THR A 293 2.17 0.90 -18.27
CA THR A 293 0.88 1.55 -18.10
C THR A 293 -0.26 0.62 -18.51
N VAL A 294 -1.32 0.52 -17.72
CA VAL A 294 -2.33 -0.54 -17.92
C VAL A 294 -3.28 -0.26 -19.10
N GLY A 295 -3.61 1.02 -19.33
CA GLY A 295 -4.42 1.45 -20.48
C GLY A 295 -3.62 1.53 -21.78
N THR A 296 -2.48 2.20 -21.77
CA THR A 296 -1.69 2.49 -22.98
C THR A 296 -0.59 1.46 -23.29
N ARG A 297 -0.23 0.59 -22.33
CA ARG A 297 0.82 -0.43 -22.43
C ARG A 297 2.21 0.14 -22.75
N ILE A 298 2.42 1.41 -22.45
CA ILE A 298 3.70 2.09 -22.57
C ILE A 298 4.59 1.57 -21.45
N GLN A 299 5.78 1.09 -21.83
CA GLN A 299 6.78 0.65 -20.86
C GLN A 299 7.82 1.74 -20.66
N THR A 300 8.06 2.10 -19.41
CA THR A 300 9.10 3.03 -19.04
C THR A 300 10.06 2.39 -18.04
N SER A 301 11.27 2.95 -17.96
CA SER A 301 12.23 2.58 -16.94
C SER A 301 12.87 3.84 -16.38
N ARG A 302 12.95 3.94 -15.06
CA ARG A 302 13.55 5.07 -14.37
C ARG A 302 14.67 4.59 -13.46
N PRO A 303 15.94 4.85 -13.81
CA PRO A 303 17.06 4.60 -12.93
C PRO A 303 16.95 5.45 -11.65
N TRP A 304 16.66 4.82 -10.52
CA TRP A 304 16.51 5.48 -9.24
C TRP A 304 16.76 4.52 -8.07
N GLY A 305 17.48 5.01 -7.06
CA GLY A 305 17.94 4.21 -5.92
C GLY A 305 19.22 3.43 -6.21
N GLN A 306 19.58 2.55 -5.28
CA GLN A 306 20.76 1.68 -5.35
C GLN A 306 20.55 0.40 -4.53
N ILE A 307 21.53 -0.52 -4.57
CA ILE A 307 21.57 -1.71 -3.71
C ILE A 307 21.42 -1.32 -2.23
N GLY A 308 20.50 -1.99 -1.54
CA GLY A 308 20.14 -1.76 -0.14
C GLY A 308 19.04 -0.72 0.09
N ASP A 309 18.54 -0.08 -0.96
CA ASP A 309 17.36 0.77 -0.88
C ASP A 309 16.06 -0.05 -0.94
N PHE A 310 14.94 0.58 -0.57
CA PHE A 310 13.63 -0.04 -0.53
C PHE A 310 12.55 0.85 -1.18
N PRO A 311 11.75 0.39 -2.17
CA PRO A 311 10.70 1.20 -2.80
C PRO A 311 9.50 1.41 -1.87
N VAL A 312 8.99 2.65 -1.75
CA VAL A 312 7.88 2.96 -0.83
C VAL A 312 6.53 2.50 -1.35
N ALA A 313 6.28 2.61 -2.67
CA ALA A 313 5.03 2.20 -3.31
C ALA A 313 4.84 0.66 -3.36
N ASN A 314 5.48 -0.11 -2.48
CA ASN A 314 5.44 -1.57 -2.51
C ASN A 314 4.25 -2.11 -1.72
N TYR A 315 3.47 -2.95 -2.40
CA TYR A 315 2.35 -3.66 -1.83
C TYR A 315 2.71 -5.16 -1.66
N GLN A 316 2.71 -5.63 -0.40
CA GLN A 316 2.79 -7.05 0.01
C GLN A 316 4.06 -7.88 -0.24
N GLU A 317 5.26 -7.31 -0.23
CA GLU A 317 6.50 -8.13 -0.24
C GLU A 317 7.36 -8.03 1.04
N HIS A 318 6.73 -8.07 2.21
CA HIS A 318 7.44 -8.32 3.45
C HIS A 318 6.68 -9.40 4.23
N PHE A 319 7.23 -10.61 4.26
CA PHE A 319 6.86 -11.73 5.13
C PHE A 319 8.16 -12.36 5.65
#